data_AF-A0A5C4M373-F1
#
_entry.id   AF-A0A5C4M373-F1
#
_cell.length_a   1.000
_cell.length_b   1.000
_cell.length_c   1.000
_cell.angle_alpha   90.00
_cell.angle_beta   90.00
_cell.angle_gamma   90.00
#
_symmetry.space_group_name_H-M   'P 1'
#
loop_
_entity.id
_entity.type
_entity.pdbx_description
1 polymer ?
#
loop_
_entity_poly.entity_id
_entity_poly.type
_entity_poly.pdbx_seq_one_letter_code
_entity_poly.pdbx_strand_id
1 'polypeptide(L)' 'MTDKDIIGSIDELIAEEHKLREKATGAGLEEPDRTRIRQLEEQLDQCWDLLRQRRARREFGEDEGAAEVRPTSEVEHYQQ' A
#
# COMPACT_ATOMS: atom_id res chain seq x y z
N MET A 1 6.97 2.95 12.55
CA MET A 1 7.17 2.78 11.10
C MET A 1 7.80 4.06 10.56
N THR A 2 8.94 3.96 9.91
CA THR A 2 9.71 5.08 9.32
C THR A 2 9.41 5.21 7.83
N ASP A 3 9.80 6.33 7.21
CA ASP A 3 9.68 6.55 5.77
C ASP A 3 10.30 5.40 4.95
N LYS A 4 11.42 4.85 5.44
CA LYS A 4 12.08 3.68 4.84
C LYS A 4 11.23 2.43 4.91
N ASP A 5 10.54 2.20 6.03
CA ASP A 5 9.67 1.03 6.20
C ASP A 5 8.49 1.10 5.21
N ILE A 6 7.91 2.30 5.01
CA ILE A 6 6.81 2.52 4.06
C ILE A 6 7.27 2.28 2.62
N ILE A 7 8.45 2.80 2.25
CA ILE A 7 9.03 2.56 0.93
C ILE A 7 9.29 1.06 0.71
N GLY A 8 9.79 0.36 1.74
CA GLY A 8 9.94 -1.10 1.68
C GLY A 8 8.61 -1.83 1.44
N SER A 9 7.54 -1.43 2.14
CA SER A 9 6.21 -1.99 1.91
C SER A 9 5.68 -1.69 0.49
N ILE A 10 5.91 -0.48 -0.03
CA ILE A 10 5.55 -0.12 -1.43
C ILE A 10 6.27 -1.03 -2.43
N ASP A 11 7.58 -1.25 -2.26
CA ASP A 11 8.36 -2.13 -3.15
C ASP A 11 7.84 -3.57 -3.13
N GLU A 12 7.49 -4.10 -1.96
CA GLU A 12 6.89 -5.44 -1.82
C GLU A 12 5.54 -5.55 -2.53
N LEU A 13 4.66 -4.55 -2.35
CA LEU A 13 3.34 -4.50 -2.97
C LEU A 13 3.44 -4.42 -4.51
N ILE A 14 4.33 -3.59 -5.04
CA ILE A 14 4.58 -3.47 -6.48
C ILE A 14 5.13 -4.80 -7.03
N ALA A 15 6.05 -5.45 -6.31
CA ALA A 15 6.60 -6.74 -6.73
C ALA A 15 5.53 -7.83 -6.77
N GLU A 16 4.56 -7.82 -5.85
CA GLU A 16 3.42 -8.74 -5.86
C GLU A 16 2.48 -8.46 -7.04
N GLU A 17 2.16 -7.19 -7.30
CA GLU A 17 1.31 -6.78 -8.42
C GLU A 17 1.91 -7.22 -9.76
N HIS A 18 3.21 -6.99 -9.94
CA HIS A 18 3.94 -7.42 -11.14
C HIS A 18 3.85 -8.93 -11.34
N LYS A 19 4.07 -9.73 -10.28
CA LYS A 19 3.95 -11.20 -10.37
C LYS A 19 2.55 -11.65 -10.78
N LEU A 20 1.51 -10.99 -10.27
CA LEU A 20 0.12 -11.31 -10.64
C LEU A 20 -0.17 -10.93 -12.10
N ARG A 21 0.29 -9.76 -12.56
CA ARG A 21 0.16 -9.35 -13.97
C ARG A 21 0.96 -10.26 -14.90
N GLU A 22 2.15 -10.70 -14.52
CA GLU A 22 2.95 -11.66 -15.29
C GLU A 22 2.25 -13.02 -15.41
N LYS A 23 1.70 -13.54 -14.31
CA LYS A 23 0.88 -14.78 -14.35
C LYS A 23 -0.32 -14.66 -15.28
N ALA A 24 -0.97 -13.49 -15.28
CA ALA A 24 -2.10 -13.24 -16.15
C ALA A 24 -1.71 -13.06 -17.63
N THR A 25 -0.44 -12.79 -17.92
CA THR A 25 0.09 -12.64 -19.28
C THR A 25 0.28 -14.02 -19.93
N GLY A 26 -0.85 -14.64 -20.31
CA GLY A 26 -0.87 -15.93 -21.01
C GLY A 26 -2.19 -16.67 -20.88
N ALA A 27 -2.78 -16.67 -19.68
CA ALA A 27 -4.07 -17.29 -19.39
C ALA A 27 -5.23 -16.27 -19.26
N GLY A 28 -4.91 -14.98 -19.18
CA GLY A 28 -5.85 -13.92 -18.83
C GLY A 28 -5.91 -13.69 -17.31
N LEU A 29 -6.36 -12.51 -16.89
CA LEU A 29 -6.58 -12.20 -15.48
C LEU A 29 -7.85 -12.89 -14.97
N GLU A 30 -7.72 -13.85 -14.06
CA GLU A 30 -8.84 -14.46 -13.32
C GLU A 30 -9.49 -13.43 -12.36
N GLU A 31 -10.77 -13.59 -12.04
CA GLU A 31 -11.46 -12.77 -11.03
C GLU A 31 -10.74 -12.64 -9.67
N PRO A 32 -10.18 -13.73 -9.09
CA PRO A 32 -9.39 -13.61 -7.86
C PRO A 32 -8.13 -12.75 -8.04
N ASP A 33 -7.41 -12.88 -9.15
CA ASP A 33 -6.21 -12.07 -9.43
C ASP A 33 -6.55 -10.60 -9.61
N ARG A 34 -7.68 -10.30 -10.27
CA ARG A 34 -8.19 -8.91 -10.40
C ARG A 34 -8.51 -8.30 -9.05
N THR A 35 -9.18 -9.06 -8.20
CA THR A 35 -9.51 -8.61 -6.84
C THR A 35 -8.23 -8.36 -6.04
N ARG A 36 -7.25 -9.25 -6.16
CA ARG A 36 -5.97 -9.10 -5.48
C ARG A 36 -5.19 -7.88 -5.95
N ILE A 37 -5.11 -7.64 -7.26
CA ILE A 37 -4.45 -6.44 -7.82
C ILE A 37 -5.12 -5.17 -7.28
N ARG A 38 -6.45 -5.12 -7.25
CA ARG A 38 -7.17 -3.97 -6.69
C ARG A 38 -6.83 -3.72 -5.21
N GLN A 39 -6.73 -4.78 -4.42
CA GLN A 39 -6.32 -4.66 -3.01
C GLN A 39 -4.87 -4.16 -2.87
N LEU A 40 -3.96 -4.56 -3.77
CA LEU A 40 -2.59 -4.07 -3.77
C LEU A 40 -2.54 -2.58 -4.12
N GLU A 41 -3.33 -2.14 -5.10
CA GLU A 41 -3.48 -0.72 -5.46
C GLU A 41 -4.01 0.10 -4.26
N GLU A 42 -5.04 -0.38 -3.55
CA GLU A 42 -5.59 0.30 -2.37
C GLU A 42 -4.58 0.39 -1.20
N GLN A 43 -3.71 -0.61 -1.04
CA GLN A 43 -2.64 -0.58 -0.04
C GLN A 43 -1.50 0.37 -0.44
N LEU A 44 -1.18 0.43 -1.75
CA LEU A 44 -0.19 1.36 -2.28
C LEU A 44 -0.61 2.81 -2.06
N ASP A 45 -1.87 3.14 -2.35
CA ASP A 45 -2.43 4.47 -2.11
C ASP A 45 -2.33 4.86 -0.63
N GLN A 46 -2.66 3.95 0.29
CA GLN A 46 -2.49 4.18 1.73
C GLN A 46 -1.03 4.45 2.12
N CYS A 47 -0.09 3.68 1.58
CA CYS A 47 1.34 3.90 1.84
C CYS A 47 1.82 5.25 1.31
N TRP A 48 1.38 5.65 0.11
CA TRP A 48 1.70 6.94 -0.47
C TRP A 48 1.09 8.12 0.31
N ASP A 49 -0.15 8.02 0.76
CA ASP A 49 -0.79 9.04 1.58
C ASP A 49 -0.10 9.19 2.94
N LEU A 50 0.32 8.08 3.55
CA LEU A 50 1.07 8.12 4.80
C LEU A 50 2.43 8.81 4.63
N LEU A 51 3.14 8.49 3.55
CA LEU A 51 4.43 9.13 3.22
C LEU A 51 4.24 10.63 2.97
N ARG A 52 3.20 11.02 2.24
CA ARG A 52 2.86 12.42 1.99
C ARG A 52 2.50 13.16 3.28
N GLN A 53 1.70 12.56 4.15
CA GLN A 53 1.33 13.15 5.44
C GLN A 53 2.57 13.40 6.32
N ARG A 54 3.49 12.43 6.37
CA ARG A 54 4.75 12.57 7.12
C ARG A 54 5.64 13.66 6.56
N ARG A 55 5.78 13.73 5.22
CA ARG A 55 6.54 14.80 4.55
C ARG A 55 5.95 16.18 4.82
N ALA A 56 4.63 16.33 4.76
CA ALA A 56 3.96 17.59 5.07
C ALA A 56 4.27 18.02 6.51
N ARG A 57 4.09 17.15 7.50
CA ARG A 57 4.38 17.45 8.91
C ARG A 57 5.84 17.83 9.15
N ARG A 58 6.78 17.14 8.48
CA ARG A 58 8.20 17.48 8.49
C ARG A 58 8.49 18.87 7.92
N GLU A 59 7.82 19.25 6.83
CA GLU A 59 7.95 20.56 6.21
C GLU A 59 7.41 21.70 7.12
N PHE A 60 6.36 21.43 7.89
CA PHE A 60 5.79 22.37 8.86
C PHE A 60 6.46 22.33 10.25
N GLY A 61 7.48 21.49 10.45
CA GLY A 61 8.18 21.35 11.73
C GLY A 61 7.35 20.69 12.84
N GLU A 62 6.28 19.98 12.48
CA GLU A 62 5.46 19.20 13.39
C GLU A 62 6.10 17.83 13.65
N ASP A 63 5.80 17.24 14.82
CA ASP A 63 6.39 15.99 15.28
C ASP A 63 6.09 14.82 14.31
N GLU A 64 7.15 14.29 13.69
CA GLU A 64 7.10 13.19 12.72
C GLU A 64 6.55 11.90 13.35
N GLY A 65 6.67 11.75 14.68
CA GLY A 65 6.17 10.61 15.45
C GLY A 65 4.69 10.67 15.76
N ALA A 66 4.07 11.86 15.70
CA ALA A 66 2.63 12.04 15.89
C ALA A 66 1.82 11.72 14.62
N ALA A 67 2.48 11.38 13.51
CA ALA A 67 1.85 10.80 12.33
C ALA A 67 1.41 9.36 12.66
N GLU A 68 0.39 9.26 13.51
CA GLU A 68 -0.35 8.02 13.67
C GLU A 68 -0.93 7.66 12.31
N VAL A 69 -0.56 6.46 11.83
CA VAL A 69 -1.35 5.73 10.85
C VAL A 69 -2.77 5.84 11.37
N ARG A 70 -3.64 6.61 10.70
CA ARG A 70 -5.05 6.58 11.09
C ARG A 70 -5.40 5.10 11.07
N PRO A 71 -5.86 4.51 12.18
CA PRO A 71 -6.21 3.11 12.17
C PRO A 71 -7.21 2.98 11.04
N THR A 72 -6.84 2.19 10.03
CA THR A 72 -7.75 1.73 9.00
C THR A 72 -8.73 0.81 9.72
N SER A 73 -9.60 1.41 10.55
CA SER A 73 -10.89 0.87 10.86
C SER A 73 -11.48 0.57 9.48
N GLU A 74 -11.69 -0.72 9.18
CA GLU A 74 -12.31 -1.23 7.95
C GLU A 74 -11.43 -1.61 6.74
N VAL A 75 -10.22 -2.17 6.94
CA VAL A 75 -9.76 -3.23 6.00
C VAL A 75 -9.46 -4.54 6.75
N GLU A 76 -10.07 -4.70 7.93
CA GLU A 76 -10.45 -6.01 8.45
C GLU A 76 -11.61 -6.53 7.59
N HIS A 77 -11.33 -7.16 6.44
CA HIS A 77 -12.12 -8.28 5.89
C HIS A 77 -11.61 -8.79 4.54
N TYR A 78 -10.32 -9.13 4.43
CA TYR A 78 -9.90 -10.09 3.39
C TYR A 78 -9.01 -11.20 3.93
N GLN A 79 -9.45 -11.76 5.06
CA GLN A 79 -9.20 -13.16 5.39
C GLN A 79 -10.56 -13.90 5.37
N GLN A 80 -11.06 -14.23 4.18
CA GLN A 80 -12.01 -15.33 4.03
C GLN A 80 -11.95 -15.89 2.60
#